data_AF-A0A5Q3H9C1-F1
#
_entry.id   AF-A0A5Q3H9C1-F1
#
_cell.length_a   1.000
_cell.length_b   1.000
_cell.length_c   1.000
_cell.angle_alpha   90.00
_cell.angle_beta   90.00
_cell.angle_gamma   90.00
#
_symmetry.space_group_name_H-M   'P 1'
#
loop_
_entity.id
_entity.type
_entity.pdbx_description
1 polymer ?
#
loop_
_entity_poly.entity_id
_entity_poly.type
_entity_poly.pdbx_seq_one_letter_code
_entity_poly.pdbx_strand_id
1 'polypeptide(L)'
;MARLGETYRGPRMPLWRRLVLRYSASTAARLAFTAVCIVLAVFFIGWRPPAVVIVTAVGLFAVMGMAGIWASRERSRLVREAPLPNFLKHKLVATYPHLTLRDAELVERGLRQFFIACQRSNKRFVAMPSQVVDSMWHEFILHTSAYREWCNLVIGRFIDHVPAEVLGHKASTNDGLRRAWYWACREESINPKKPSRLPLLFALDAKFAIPGGFVYQADCKGVRRDNGGGGGCGAHCGESFSDGSYSGDADGFGGSESSSSSGDGGSDGGSGCGSGCGGGGD
;
A
#
# COMPACT_ATOMS: atom_id res chain seq x y z
N MET A 1 -19.95 30.54 -1.07
CA MET A 1 -18.56 30.90 -1.46
C MET A 1 -17.62 30.49 -0.35
N ALA A 2 -16.89 29.39 -0.51
CA ALA A 2 -15.88 28.94 0.45
C ALA A 2 -14.69 29.92 0.42
N ARG A 3 -14.20 30.35 1.59
CA ARG A 3 -13.04 31.24 1.70
C ARG A 3 -11.82 30.61 1.01
N LEU A 4 -11.43 31.16 -0.15
CA LEU A 4 -10.20 30.89 -0.90
C LEU A 4 -8.97 31.45 -0.16
N GLY A 5 -8.76 31.08 1.11
CA GLY A 5 -7.68 31.65 1.92
C GLY A 5 -7.04 30.74 2.97
N GLU A 6 -7.72 29.67 3.41
CA GLU A 6 -7.03 28.66 4.22
C GLU A 6 -6.34 27.66 3.30
N THR A 7 -5.05 27.89 3.02
CA THR A 7 -4.17 26.83 2.52
C THR A 7 -4.34 25.62 3.44
N TYR A 8 -4.81 24.48 2.93
CA TYR A 8 -4.93 23.27 3.72
C TYR A 8 -3.55 22.91 4.31
N ARG A 9 -3.37 23.08 5.63
CA ARG A 9 -2.08 22.85 6.33
C ARG A 9 -1.94 21.43 6.88
N GLY A 10 -2.63 20.48 6.26
CA GLY A 10 -2.71 19.11 6.75
C GLY A 10 -3.59 18.98 8.01
N PRO A 11 -3.55 17.79 8.66
CA PRO A 11 -4.31 17.53 9.88
C PRO A 11 -3.93 18.51 11.00
N ARG A 12 -4.93 19.07 11.69
CA ARG A 12 -4.70 19.93 12.87
C ARG A 12 -4.15 19.07 14.00
N MET A 13 -2.94 19.36 14.45
CA MET A 13 -2.26 18.58 15.48
C MET A 13 -1.17 19.38 16.20
N PRO A 14 -0.84 19.06 17.46
CA PRO A 14 0.19 19.76 18.23
C PRO A 14 1.56 19.75 17.53
N LEU A 15 2.37 20.79 17.78
CA LEU A 15 3.69 20.94 17.17
C LEU A 15 4.62 19.75 17.44
N TRP A 16 4.67 19.25 18.68
CA TRP A 16 5.49 18.09 19.02
C TRP A 16 5.11 16.85 18.18
N ARG A 17 3.81 16.63 17.96
CA ARG A 17 3.27 15.51 17.17
C ARG A 17 3.71 15.62 15.72
N ARG A 18 3.65 16.84 15.16
CA ARG A 18 4.16 17.13 13.80
C ARG A 18 5.66 16.88 13.69
N LEU A 19 6.45 17.33 14.67
CA LEU A 19 7.91 17.17 14.66
C LEU A 19 8.31 15.69 14.72
N VAL A 20 7.72 14.89 15.61
CA VAL A 20 8.01 13.45 15.70
C VAL A 20 7.65 12.73 14.39
N LEU A 21 6.49 13.04 13.81
CA LEU A 21 6.10 12.47 12.52
C LEU A 21 7.04 12.90 11.38
N ARG A 22 7.55 14.13 11.36
CA ARG A 22 8.50 14.55 10.32
C ARG A 22 9.87 13.90 10.45
N TYR A 23 10.39 13.78 11.67
CA TYR A 23 11.78 13.38 11.88
C TYR A 23 11.99 11.89 12.16
N SER A 24 10.96 11.15 12.59
CA SER A 24 11.03 9.71 12.94
C SER A 24 11.80 8.81 11.97
N ALA A 25 11.65 9.02 10.65
CA ALA A 25 12.36 8.21 9.64
C ALA A 25 13.85 8.60 9.53
N SER A 26 14.14 9.90 9.53
CA SER A 26 15.52 10.42 9.47
C SER A 26 16.32 10.10 10.74
N THR A 27 15.68 10.09 11.90
CA THR A 27 16.32 9.79 13.18
C THR A 27 16.70 8.33 13.30
N ALA A 28 15.87 7.41 12.79
CA ALA A 28 16.21 5.98 12.77
C ALA A 28 17.47 5.69 11.93
N ALA A 29 17.58 6.29 10.74
CA ALA A 29 18.75 6.13 9.87
C ALA A 29 20.03 6.72 10.51
N ARG A 30 19.93 7.92 11.10
CA ARG A 30 21.05 8.55 11.81
C ARG A 30 21.50 7.70 13.00
N LEU A 31 20.58 7.05 13.69
CA LEU A 31 20.91 6.19 14.83
C LEU A 31 21.64 4.92 14.42
N ALA A 32 21.17 4.24 13.39
CA ALA A 32 21.87 3.08 12.84
C ALA A 32 23.30 3.44 12.46
N PHE A 33 23.48 4.60 11.80
CA PHE A 33 24.79 5.12 11.46
C PHE A 33 25.64 5.40 12.72
N THR A 34 25.11 6.13 13.71
CA THR A 34 25.87 6.42 14.95
C THR A 34 26.21 5.16 15.74
N ALA A 35 25.32 4.17 15.80
CA ALA A 35 25.58 2.91 16.47
C ALA A 35 26.71 2.14 15.77
N VAL A 36 26.71 2.10 14.44
CA VAL A 36 27.80 1.50 13.64
C VAL A 36 29.11 2.25 13.89
N CYS A 37 29.13 3.59 13.89
CA CYS A 37 30.33 4.36 14.18
C CYS A 37 30.88 4.08 15.59
N ILE A 38 30.02 3.95 16.60
CA ILE A 38 30.44 3.61 17.98
C ILE A 38 31.05 2.21 18.02
N VAL A 39 30.42 1.21 17.38
CA VAL A 39 30.95 -0.16 17.30
C VAL A 39 32.31 -0.19 16.61
N LEU A 40 32.46 0.52 15.49
CA LEU A 40 33.72 0.64 14.78
C LEU A 40 34.80 1.31 15.62
N ALA A 41 34.48 2.38 16.37
CA ALA A 41 35.44 3.05 17.22
C ALA A 41 35.88 2.19 18.42
N VAL A 42 34.97 1.40 19.01
CA VAL A 42 35.30 0.45 20.08
C VAL A 42 36.23 -0.65 19.54
N PHE A 43 35.95 -1.18 18.34
CA PHE A 43 36.69 -2.31 17.77
C PHE A 43 38.05 -1.92 17.17
N PHE A 44 38.11 -0.84 16.39
CA PHE A 44 39.33 -0.45 15.65
C PHE A 44 40.23 0.53 16.41
N ILE A 45 39.67 1.37 17.29
CA ILE A 45 40.43 2.41 18.02
C ILE A 45 40.71 1.95 19.47
N GLY A 46 40.10 0.84 19.92
CA GLY A 46 40.22 0.36 21.30
C GLY A 46 39.58 1.31 22.32
N TRP A 47 38.69 2.19 21.87
CA TRP A 47 38.05 3.18 22.72
C TRP A 47 37.10 2.49 23.71
N ARG A 48 37.31 2.73 25.01
CA ARG A 48 36.43 2.27 26.10
C ARG A 48 35.64 3.45 26.67
N PRO A 49 34.43 3.73 26.17
CA PRO A 49 33.63 4.84 26.67
C PRO A 49 33.21 4.60 28.13
N PRO A 50 33.12 5.66 28.96
CA PRO A 50 32.64 5.52 30.33
C PRO A 50 31.17 5.06 30.36
N ALA A 51 30.77 4.31 31.39
CA ALA A 51 29.44 3.70 31.49
C ALA A 51 28.28 4.70 31.32
N VAL A 52 28.45 5.96 31.77
CA VAL A 52 27.47 7.03 31.62
C VAL A 52 27.17 7.34 30.15
N VAL A 53 28.19 7.33 29.28
CA VAL A 53 28.02 7.57 27.84
C VAL A 53 27.26 6.42 27.18
N ILE A 54 27.53 5.19 27.60
CA ILE A 54 26.83 4.00 27.09
C ILE A 54 25.35 4.04 27.49
N VAL A 55 25.06 4.28 28.77
CA VAL A 55 23.67 4.30 29.28
C VAL A 55 22.87 5.44 28.64
N THR A 56 23.45 6.64 28.51
CA THR A 56 22.78 7.77 27.86
C THR A 56 22.51 7.51 26.38
N ALA A 57 23.46 6.91 25.64
CA ALA A 57 23.27 6.54 24.25
C ALA A 57 22.17 5.49 24.07
N VAL A 58 22.16 4.44 24.91
CA VAL A 58 21.12 3.39 24.89
C VAL A 58 19.74 3.99 25.23
N GLY A 59 19.66 4.86 26.24
CA GLY A 59 18.41 5.54 26.60
C GLY A 59 17.86 6.40 25.45
N LEU A 60 18.72 7.18 24.80
CA LEU A 60 18.36 7.98 23.63
C LEU A 60 17.86 7.10 22.47
N PHE A 61 18.57 6.00 22.18
CA PHE A 61 18.17 5.05 21.16
C PHE A 61 16.80 4.42 21.46
N ALA A 62 16.56 4.02 22.71
CA ALA A 62 15.28 3.46 23.13
C ALA A 62 14.13 4.47 22.97
N VAL A 63 14.30 5.72 23.43
CA VAL A 63 13.29 6.79 23.30
C VAL A 63 12.96 7.06 21.82
N MET A 64 13.97 7.13 20.96
CA MET A 64 13.76 7.36 19.53
C MET A 64 13.16 6.16 18.82
N GLY A 65 13.53 4.93 19.19
CA GLY A 65 12.90 3.70 18.69
C GLY A 65 11.42 3.67 19.04
N MET A 66 11.08 3.97 20.30
CA MET A 66 9.68 4.12 20.74
C MET A 66 8.94 5.22 19.97
N ALA A 67 9.58 6.37 19.73
CA ALA A 67 9.00 7.45 18.92
C ALA A 67 8.77 7.03 17.47
N GLY A 68 9.64 6.21 16.88
CA GLY A 68 9.47 5.63 15.55
C GLY A 68 8.31 4.65 15.47
N ILE A 69 8.20 3.74 16.45
CA ILE A 69 7.07 2.80 16.57
C ILE A 69 5.75 3.56 16.74
N TRP A 70 5.74 4.53 17.65
CA TRP A 70 4.59 5.42 17.86
C TRP A 70 4.22 6.15 16.57
N ALA A 71 5.19 6.73 15.86
CA ALA A 71 4.95 7.44 14.60
C ALA A 71 4.38 6.52 13.51
N SER A 72 4.82 5.27 13.43
CA SER A 72 4.28 4.28 12.48
C SER A 72 2.81 3.93 12.78
N ARG A 73 2.50 3.68 14.06
CA ARG A 73 1.13 3.43 14.53
C ARG A 73 0.23 4.64 14.30
N GLU A 74 0.76 5.83 14.55
CA GLU A 74 0.03 7.08 14.38
C GLU A 74 -0.29 7.36 12.91
N ARG A 75 0.67 7.16 12.00
CA ARG A 75 0.42 7.27 10.55
C ARG A 75 -0.65 6.29 10.07
N SER A 76 -0.66 5.08 10.62
CA SER A 76 -1.70 4.08 10.33
C SER A 76 -3.09 4.53 10.79
N ARG A 77 -3.18 5.29 11.89
CA ARG A 77 -4.43 5.91 12.33
C ARG A 77 -4.81 7.09 11.43
N LEU A 78 -3.86 7.97 11.15
CA LEU A 78 -4.08 9.17 10.35
C LEU A 78 -4.54 8.85 8.92
N VAL A 79 -4.02 7.81 8.27
CA VAL A 79 -4.47 7.48 6.90
C VAL A 79 -5.97 7.12 6.86
N ARG A 80 -6.50 6.53 7.93
CA ARG A 80 -7.92 6.20 8.08
C ARG A 80 -8.78 7.40 8.50
N GLU A 81 -8.30 8.18 9.46
CA GLU A 81 -9.15 9.16 10.17
C GLU A 81 -8.88 10.63 9.77
N ALA A 82 -7.70 10.95 9.24
CA ALA A 82 -7.33 12.34 9.00
C ALA A 82 -8.23 12.98 7.93
N PRO A 83 -8.79 14.17 8.16
CA PRO A 83 -9.71 14.79 7.23
C PRO A 83 -9.00 15.09 5.91
N LEU A 84 -9.57 14.62 4.80
CA LEU A 84 -9.16 15.04 3.47
C LEU A 84 -9.79 16.41 3.16
N PRO A 85 -9.21 17.19 2.23
CA PRO A 85 -9.77 18.50 1.89
C PRO A 85 -11.20 18.41 1.36
N ASN A 86 -12.11 19.20 1.93
CA ASN A 86 -13.54 19.18 1.57
C ASN A 86 -13.81 19.48 0.09
N PHE A 87 -12.91 20.22 -0.59
CA PHE A 87 -13.07 20.55 -2.00
C PHE A 87 -13.04 19.32 -2.91
N LEU A 88 -12.40 18.21 -2.49
CA LEU A 88 -12.27 17.00 -3.30
C LEU A 88 -13.64 16.41 -3.67
N LYS A 89 -14.56 16.34 -2.69
CA LYS A 89 -15.91 15.82 -2.93
C LYS A 89 -16.68 16.70 -3.92
N HIS A 90 -16.58 18.02 -3.77
CA HIS A 90 -17.25 18.98 -4.66
C HIS A 90 -16.68 18.94 -6.08
N LYS A 91 -15.36 18.81 -6.21
CA LYS A 91 -14.68 18.66 -7.51
C LYS A 91 -15.08 17.36 -8.20
N LEU A 92 -15.15 16.25 -7.46
CA LEU A 92 -15.59 14.98 -8.02
C LEU A 92 -17.04 15.06 -8.56
N VAL A 93 -17.97 15.63 -7.80
CA VAL A 93 -19.37 15.79 -8.23
C VAL A 93 -19.48 16.72 -9.44
N ALA A 94 -18.60 17.72 -9.57
CA ALA A 94 -18.53 18.56 -10.76
C ALA A 94 -18.04 17.77 -11.99
N THR A 95 -17.09 16.84 -11.82
CA THR A 95 -16.58 15.96 -12.89
C THR A 95 -17.59 14.88 -13.29
N TYR A 96 -18.33 14.34 -12.33
CA TYR A 96 -19.34 13.30 -12.53
C TYR A 96 -20.71 13.77 -11.99
N PRO A 97 -21.50 14.51 -12.78
CA PRO A 97 -22.74 15.13 -12.32
C PRO A 97 -23.82 14.16 -11.84
N HIS A 98 -23.72 12.88 -12.22
CA HIS A 98 -24.64 11.83 -11.77
C HIS A 98 -24.33 11.32 -10.35
N LEU A 99 -23.18 11.68 -9.77
CA LEU A 99 -22.81 11.31 -8.40
C LEU A 99 -23.39 12.30 -7.38
N THR A 100 -23.88 11.76 -6.27
CA THR A 100 -24.27 12.59 -5.11
C THR A 100 -23.07 12.88 -4.20
N LEU A 101 -23.22 13.84 -3.28
CA LEU A 101 -22.19 14.10 -2.28
C LEU A 101 -21.94 12.87 -1.38
N ARG A 102 -22.96 12.05 -1.12
CA ARG A 102 -22.86 10.80 -0.36
C ARG A 102 -22.04 9.74 -1.12
N ASP A 103 -22.16 9.72 -2.45
CA ASP A 103 -21.35 8.84 -3.29
C ASP A 103 -19.89 9.27 -3.27
N ALA A 104 -19.63 10.59 -3.29
CA ALA A 104 -18.28 11.12 -3.14
C ALA A 104 -17.64 10.74 -1.79
N GLU A 105 -18.42 10.59 -0.70
CA GLU A 105 -17.91 10.05 0.57
C GLU A 105 -17.50 8.58 0.48
N LEU A 106 -18.22 7.80 -0.33
CA LEU A 106 -17.85 6.42 -0.61
C LEU A 106 -16.57 6.34 -1.46
N VAL A 107 -16.41 7.23 -2.44
CA VAL A 107 -15.17 7.35 -3.24
C VAL A 107 -13.99 7.80 -2.36
N GLU A 108 -14.20 8.75 -1.44
CA GLU A 108 -13.16 9.15 -0.47
C GLU A 108 -12.71 7.96 0.40
N ARG A 109 -13.63 7.09 0.81
CA ARG A 109 -13.27 5.84 1.52
C ARG A 109 -12.42 4.90 0.65
N GLY A 110 -12.73 4.79 -0.64
CA GLY A 110 -11.88 4.09 -1.61
C GLY A 110 -10.48 4.71 -1.70
N LEU A 111 -10.39 6.04 -1.76
CA LEU A 111 -9.11 6.76 -1.79
C LEU A 111 -8.26 6.47 -0.54
N ARG A 112 -8.89 6.39 0.63
CA ARG A 112 -8.20 5.99 1.86
C ARG A 112 -7.67 4.55 1.78
N GLN A 113 -8.45 3.61 1.26
CA GLN A 113 -7.99 2.23 1.06
C GLN A 113 -6.75 2.18 0.15
N PHE A 114 -6.74 2.97 -0.92
CA PHE A 114 -5.58 3.09 -1.80
C PHE A 114 -4.35 3.63 -1.06
N PHE A 115 -4.50 4.66 -0.25
CA PHE A 115 -3.40 5.19 0.57
C PHE A 115 -2.91 4.20 1.64
N ILE A 116 -3.80 3.40 2.23
CA ILE A 116 -3.43 2.31 3.15
C ILE A 116 -2.60 1.26 2.40
N ALA A 117 -3.01 0.86 1.21
CA ALA A 117 -2.26 -0.06 0.37
C ALA A 117 -0.85 0.50 0.04
N CYS A 118 -0.76 1.79 -0.30
CA CYS A 118 0.52 2.48 -0.54
C CYS A 118 1.42 2.51 0.71
N GLN A 119 0.84 2.72 1.89
CA GLN A 119 1.56 2.76 3.17
C GLN A 119 2.10 1.38 3.54
N ARG A 120 1.31 0.31 3.35
CA ARG A 120 1.65 -1.07 3.71
C ARG A 120 2.54 -1.79 2.69
N SER A 121 2.68 -1.28 1.48
CA SER A 121 3.46 -1.92 0.41
C SER A 121 4.98 -1.72 0.50
N ASN A 122 5.52 -1.23 1.64
CA ASN A 122 6.95 -0.99 1.86
C ASN A 122 7.64 -0.23 0.71
N LYS A 123 7.07 0.93 0.33
CA LYS A 123 7.54 1.79 -0.78
C LYS A 123 7.46 1.19 -2.19
N ARG A 124 7.00 -0.05 -2.35
CA ARG A 124 6.74 -0.63 -3.68
C ARG A 124 5.54 0.06 -4.34
N PHE A 125 5.55 0.07 -5.66
CA PHE A 125 4.53 0.69 -6.50
C PHE A 125 3.14 0.08 -6.27
N VAL A 126 2.08 0.87 -6.19
CA VAL A 126 0.70 0.36 -6.08
C VAL A 126 -0.10 0.97 -7.21
N ALA A 127 -0.68 0.13 -8.06
CA ALA A 127 -1.50 0.59 -9.17
C ALA A 127 -2.88 1.00 -8.67
N MET A 128 -3.45 2.06 -9.26
CA MET A 128 -4.81 2.50 -8.93
C MET A 128 -5.84 1.62 -9.67
N PRO A 129 -6.73 0.88 -8.97
CA PRO A 129 -7.71 -0.02 -9.59
C PRO A 129 -9.05 0.64 -9.92
N SER A 130 -9.22 1.94 -9.66
CA SER A 130 -10.51 2.62 -9.87
C SER A 130 -10.30 4.02 -10.44
N GLN A 131 -10.96 4.29 -11.56
CA GLN A 131 -10.89 5.55 -12.27
C GLN A 131 -11.61 6.69 -11.53
N VAL A 132 -12.73 6.41 -10.85
CA VAL A 132 -13.41 7.46 -10.06
C VAL A 132 -12.60 7.86 -8.84
N VAL A 133 -11.89 6.91 -8.22
CA VAL A 133 -10.97 7.21 -7.14
C VAL A 133 -9.73 7.94 -7.68
N ASP A 134 -9.23 7.55 -8.86
CA ASP A 134 -8.09 8.23 -9.50
C ASP A 134 -8.41 9.69 -9.80
N SER A 135 -9.62 9.97 -10.28
CA SER A 135 -10.09 11.33 -10.52
C SER A 135 -10.10 12.18 -9.24
N MET A 136 -10.56 11.62 -8.12
CA MET A 136 -10.49 12.31 -6.82
C MET A 136 -9.03 12.52 -6.37
N TRP A 137 -8.18 11.51 -6.57
CA TRP A 137 -6.76 11.61 -6.20
C TRP A 137 -6.04 12.67 -7.03
N HIS A 138 -6.34 12.74 -8.33
CA HIS A 138 -5.80 13.71 -9.26
C HIS A 138 -6.09 15.15 -8.80
N GLU A 139 -7.34 15.44 -8.43
CA GLU A 139 -7.72 16.75 -7.85
C GLU A 139 -6.93 17.08 -6.59
N PHE A 140 -6.57 16.08 -5.78
CA PHE A 140 -5.72 16.31 -4.61
C PHE A 140 -4.29 16.68 -5.00
N ILE A 141 -3.71 15.98 -5.98
CA ILE A 141 -2.35 16.21 -6.46
C ILE A 141 -2.17 17.61 -7.07
N LEU A 142 -3.19 18.13 -7.78
CA LEU A 142 -3.15 19.48 -8.35
C LEU A 142 -2.92 20.56 -7.28
N HIS A 143 -3.34 20.32 -6.04
CA HIS A 143 -2.99 21.14 -4.89
C HIS A 143 -1.65 20.68 -4.26
N THR A 144 -0.58 20.81 -5.04
CA THR A 144 0.74 20.19 -4.80
C THR A 144 1.33 20.43 -3.40
N SER A 145 1.18 21.61 -2.83
CA SER A 145 1.69 21.94 -1.47
C SER A 145 0.89 21.23 -0.37
N ALA A 146 -0.44 21.24 -0.46
CA ALA A 146 -1.34 20.57 0.46
C ALA A 146 -1.18 19.05 0.40
N TYR A 147 -1.08 18.50 -0.82
CA TYR A 147 -0.84 17.08 -1.04
C TYR A 147 0.51 16.63 -0.46
N ARG A 148 1.59 17.36 -0.76
CA ARG A 148 2.92 17.04 -0.23
C ARG A 148 2.97 17.05 1.30
N GLU A 149 2.38 18.07 1.92
CA GLU A 149 2.32 18.15 3.39
C GLU A 149 1.51 17.00 3.98
N TRP A 150 0.36 16.67 3.38
CA TRP A 150 -0.47 15.56 3.82
C TRP A 150 0.27 14.22 3.70
N CYS A 151 0.90 13.95 2.57
CA CYS A 151 1.69 12.74 2.34
C CYS A 151 2.83 12.62 3.36
N ASN A 152 3.58 13.69 3.62
CA ASN A 152 4.68 13.66 4.58
C ASN A 152 4.20 13.38 6.02
N LEU A 153 3.08 13.97 6.44
CA LEU A 153 2.54 13.78 7.79
C LEU A 153 1.82 12.43 7.96
N VAL A 154 0.96 12.08 7.01
CA VAL A 154 0.02 10.96 7.12
C VAL A 154 0.62 9.66 6.59
N ILE A 155 1.32 9.71 5.46
CA ILE A 155 1.93 8.53 4.85
C ILE A 155 3.40 8.36 5.28
N GLY A 156 4.09 9.46 5.57
CA GLY A 156 5.52 9.48 5.90
C GLY A 156 6.44 9.54 4.68
N ARG A 157 5.87 9.63 3.48
CA ARG A 157 6.56 9.81 2.21
C ARG A 157 5.61 10.41 1.19
N PHE A 158 6.17 11.03 0.16
CA PHE A 158 5.43 11.41 -1.03
C PHE A 158 4.99 10.14 -1.79
N ILE A 159 3.78 10.15 -2.35
CA ILE A 159 3.29 9.11 -3.25
C ILE A 159 3.23 9.74 -4.63
N ASP A 160 4.06 9.26 -5.55
CA ASP A 160 4.03 9.72 -6.92
C ASP A 160 2.81 9.16 -7.63
N HIS A 161 2.14 10.03 -8.39
CA HIS A 161 1.08 9.61 -9.31
C HIS A 161 1.73 9.12 -10.60
N VAL A 162 1.36 7.92 -11.02
CA VAL A 162 1.76 7.36 -12.31
C VAL A 162 0.46 7.12 -13.08
N PRO A 163 0.21 7.89 -14.17
CA PRO A 163 -1.02 7.75 -14.94
C PRO A 163 -1.20 6.34 -15.48
N ALA A 164 -2.44 5.88 -15.55
CA ALA A 164 -2.77 4.53 -16.01
C ALA A 164 -2.29 4.27 -17.45
N GLU A 165 -2.26 5.31 -18.29
CA GLU A 165 -1.83 5.27 -19.68
C GLU A 165 -0.34 4.90 -19.82
N VAL A 166 0.49 5.30 -18.85
CA VAL A 166 1.94 5.04 -18.84
C VAL A 166 2.24 3.60 -18.43
N LEU A 167 1.31 2.93 -17.74
CA LEU A 167 1.55 1.62 -17.14
C LEU A 167 1.53 0.46 -18.14
N GLY A 168 0.93 0.63 -19.33
CA GLY A 168 0.88 -0.39 -20.39
C GLY A 168 0.40 -1.77 -19.93
N HIS A 169 0.40 -2.77 -20.82
CA HIS A 169 0.06 -4.16 -20.47
C HIS A 169 1.18 -4.91 -19.71
N LYS A 170 2.14 -4.20 -19.10
CA LYS A 170 3.35 -4.80 -18.51
C LYS A 170 3.04 -5.60 -17.24
N ALA A 171 3.78 -6.69 -17.03
CA ALA A 171 3.67 -7.55 -15.85
C ALA A 171 3.82 -6.78 -14.51
N SER A 172 4.70 -5.77 -14.46
CA SER A 172 4.88 -4.91 -13.27
C SER A 172 3.62 -4.12 -12.85
N THR A 173 2.74 -3.82 -13.80
CA THR A 173 1.44 -3.18 -13.55
C THR A 173 0.50 -4.16 -12.86
N ASN A 174 0.57 -5.44 -13.24
CA ASN A 174 -0.13 -6.51 -12.53
C ASN A 174 0.40 -6.66 -11.10
N ASP A 175 1.70 -6.51 -10.84
CA ASP A 175 2.23 -6.58 -9.45
C ASP A 175 1.74 -5.41 -8.59
N GLY A 176 1.68 -4.20 -9.16
CA GLY A 176 1.08 -3.04 -8.52
C GLY A 176 -0.40 -3.25 -8.18
N LEU A 177 -1.15 -3.84 -9.11
CA LEU A 177 -2.58 -4.11 -8.96
C LEU A 177 -2.84 -5.27 -7.98
N ARG A 178 -2.00 -6.31 -7.99
CA ARG A 178 -2.01 -7.41 -7.00
C ARG A 178 -1.75 -6.92 -5.59
N ARG A 179 -0.82 -5.97 -5.41
CA ARG A 179 -0.59 -5.32 -4.12
C ARG A 179 -1.80 -4.50 -3.67
N ALA A 180 -2.41 -3.74 -4.57
CA ALA A 180 -3.64 -3.00 -4.29
C ALA A 180 -4.77 -3.95 -3.85
N TRP A 181 -4.95 -5.05 -4.60
CA TRP A 181 -5.92 -6.11 -4.31
C TRP A 181 -5.71 -6.72 -2.93
N TYR A 182 -4.49 -7.18 -2.67
CA TYR A 182 -4.14 -7.82 -1.41
C TYR A 182 -4.46 -6.93 -0.20
N TRP A 183 -3.98 -5.68 -0.21
CA TRP A 183 -4.18 -4.78 0.92
C TRP A 183 -5.62 -4.28 1.03
N ALA A 184 -6.34 -4.08 -0.08
CA ALA A 184 -7.75 -3.73 -0.05
C ALA A 184 -8.60 -4.86 0.54
N CYS A 185 -8.34 -6.12 0.15
CA CYS A 185 -8.98 -7.29 0.75
C CYS A 185 -8.67 -7.39 2.25
N ARG A 186 -7.41 -7.23 2.66
CA ARG A 186 -7.00 -7.29 4.07
C ARG A 186 -7.64 -6.20 4.92
N GLU A 187 -7.81 -4.98 4.39
CA GLU A 187 -8.46 -3.89 5.12
C GLU A 187 -9.96 -4.14 5.34
N GLU A 188 -10.60 -4.94 4.47
CA GLU A 188 -12.01 -5.32 4.58
C GLU A 188 -12.25 -6.72 5.17
N SER A 189 -11.20 -7.35 5.71
CA SER A 189 -11.24 -8.72 6.23
C SER A 189 -11.72 -9.76 5.20
N ILE A 190 -11.41 -9.53 3.93
CA ILE A 190 -11.66 -10.46 2.82
C ILE A 190 -10.40 -11.32 2.62
N ASN A 191 -10.56 -12.62 2.39
CA ASN A 191 -9.43 -13.48 2.03
C ASN A 191 -8.97 -13.13 0.61
N PRO A 192 -7.74 -12.62 0.42
CA PRO A 192 -7.29 -12.18 -0.89
C PRO A 192 -7.12 -13.32 -1.90
N LYS A 193 -6.90 -14.57 -1.45
CA LYS A 193 -6.76 -15.76 -2.32
C LYS A 193 -8.09 -16.35 -2.77
N LYS A 194 -9.12 -16.26 -1.91
CA LYS A 194 -10.48 -16.77 -2.15
C LYS A 194 -11.46 -15.69 -1.72
N PRO A 195 -11.63 -14.63 -2.53
CA PRO A 195 -12.47 -13.49 -2.16
C PRO A 195 -13.94 -13.90 -2.14
N SER A 196 -14.63 -13.64 -1.03
CA SER A 196 -16.09 -13.83 -0.93
C SER A 196 -16.88 -12.70 -1.61
N ARG A 197 -16.26 -11.52 -1.75
CA ARG A 197 -16.81 -10.32 -2.40
C ARG A 197 -15.67 -9.43 -2.89
N LEU A 198 -16.00 -8.46 -3.74
CA LEU A 198 -15.04 -7.44 -4.16
C LEU A 198 -14.79 -6.43 -3.02
N PRO A 199 -13.53 -6.02 -2.79
CA PRO A 199 -13.26 -4.86 -1.94
C PRO A 199 -13.80 -3.58 -2.60
N LEU A 200 -14.21 -2.62 -1.79
CA LEU A 200 -14.82 -1.35 -2.16
C LEU A 200 -14.01 -0.66 -3.27
N LEU A 201 -12.71 -0.50 -3.07
CA LEU A 201 -11.83 0.16 -4.02
C LEU A 201 -11.91 -0.45 -5.45
N PHE A 202 -12.18 -1.74 -5.59
CA PHE A 202 -12.35 -2.40 -6.90
C PHE A 202 -13.81 -2.42 -7.38
N ALA A 203 -14.79 -2.20 -6.49
CA ALA A 203 -16.20 -2.22 -6.83
C ALA A 203 -16.75 -0.85 -7.25
N LEU A 204 -16.04 0.24 -6.96
CA LEU A 204 -16.54 1.62 -7.12
C LEU A 204 -16.88 2.00 -8.57
N ASP A 205 -16.03 1.65 -9.53
CA ASP A 205 -16.22 2.01 -10.93
C ASP A 205 -17.48 1.36 -11.51
N ALA A 206 -17.65 0.05 -11.29
CA ALA A 206 -18.83 -0.70 -11.71
C ALA A 206 -20.09 -0.22 -10.98
N LYS A 207 -20.00 0.07 -9.67
CA LYS A 207 -21.13 0.55 -8.87
C LYS A 207 -21.70 1.87 -9.40
N PHE A 208 -20.83 2.76 -9.88
CA PHE A 208 -21.21 4.10 -10.31
C PHE A 208 -21.26 4.29 -11.84
N ALA A 209 -21.13 3.19 -12.60
CA ALA A 209 -21.14 3.18 -14.06
C ALA A 209 -20.21 4.25 -14.66
N ILE A 210 -18.96 4.27 -14.20
CA ILE A 210 -17.98 5.30 -14.57
C ILE A 210 -17.52 5.10 -16.01
N PRO A 211 -17.58 6.13 -16.88
CA PRO A 211 -17.14 6.01 -18.27
C PRO A 211 -15.64 5.70 -18.36
N GLY A 212 -15.30 4.55 -18.96
CA GLY A 212 -13.91 4.06 -19.02
C GLY A 212 -13.42 3.35 -17.74
N GLY A 213 -14.31 3.15 -16.77
CA GLY A 213 -13.99 2.52 -15.50
C GLY A 213 -13.72 1.02 -15.62
N PHE A 214 -13.05 0.47 -14.61
CA PHE A 214 -12.68 -0.94 -14.58
C PHE A 214 -13.80 -1.80 -13.97
N VAL A 215 -14.03 -2.98 -14.56
CA VAL A 215 -15.00 -3.96 -14.05
C VAL A 215 -14.26 -5.20 -13.57
N TYR A 216 -14.46 -5.54 -12.30
CA TYR A 216 -13.85 -6.71 -11.66
C TYR A 216 -14.92 -7.72 -11.25
N GLN A 217 -14.55 -8.99 -11.15
CA GLN A 217 -15.39 -10.05 -10.59
C GLN A 217 -14.63 -10.84 -9.51
N ALA A 218 -15.29 -11.14 -8.39
CA ALA A 218 -14.64 -11.84 -7.27
C ALA A 218 -14.40 -13.33 -7.56
N ASP A 219 -15.40 -14.04 -8.09
CA ASP A 219 -15.31 -15.45 -8.46
C ASP A 219 -15.55 -15.60 -9.98
N CYS A 220 -14.55 -16.13 -10.69
CA CYS A 220 -14.60 -16.33 -12.14
C CYS A 220 -14.96 -17.76 -12.57
N LYS A 221 -15.36 -18.65 -11.65
CA LYS A 221 -15.75 -20.04 -11.97
C LYS A 221 -16.95 -20.13 -12.91
N GLY A 222 -17.78 -19.09 -13.01
CA GLY A 222 -18.86 -18.98 -13.98
C GLY A 222 -18.42 -18.49 -15.37
N VAL A 223 -17.40 -17.63 -15.46
CA VAL A 223 -16.99 -16.96 -16.71
C VAL A 223 -16.11 -17.85 -17.59
N ARG A 224 -15.35 -18.79 -17.00
CA ARG A 224 -14.52 -19.74 -17.74
C ARG A 224 -15.30 -20.81 -18.52
N ARG A 225 -16.60 -20.98 -18.26
CA ARG A 225 -17.43 -21.96 -18.97
C ARG A 225 -17.95 -21.49 -20.33
N ASP A 226 -18.02 -20.18 -20.57
CA ASP A 226 -18.70 -19.64 -21.75
C ASP A 226 -17.77 -19.07 -22.84
N ASN A 227 -16.47 -18.91 -22.59
CA ASN A 227 -15.56 -18.25 -23.55
C ASN A 227 -14.57 -19.21 -24.22
N GLY A 228 -15.10 -20.02 -25.14
CA GLY A 228 -14.37 -20.63 -26.25
C GLY A 228 -14.28 -19.74 -27.50
N GLY A 229 -14.54 -18.43 -27.42
CA GLY A 229 -14.43 -17.56 -28.59
C GLY A 229 -14.59 -16.07 -28.33
N GLY A 230 -13.66 -15.28 -28.89
CA GLY A 230 -13.93 -13.92 -29.37
C GLY A 230 -13.82 -12.78 -28.36
N GLY A 231 -12.93 -11.83 -28.64
CA GLY A 231 -12.65 -10.64 -27.83
C GLY A 231 -13.89 -9.85 -27.39
N GLY A 232 -14.03 -9.70 -26.08
CA GLY A 232 -14.92 -8.75 -25.42
C GLY A 232 -14.16 -8.06 -24.28
N CYS A 233 -14.25 -6.73 -24.20
CA CYS A 233 -13.52 -5.92 -23.23
C CYS A 233 -13.78 -6.34 -21.76
N GLY A 234 -12.70 -6.71 -21.06
CA GLY A 234 -12.30 -5.93 -19.86
C GLY A 234 -12.75 -6.39 -18.47
N ALA A 235 -13.35 -7.56 -18.28
CA ALA A 235 -13.61 -8.06 -16.93
C ALA A 235 -12.34 -8.66 -16.31
N HIS A 236 -11.72 -7.97 -15.36
CA HIS A 236 -10.53 -8.47 -14.65
C HIS A 236 -10.94 -9.39 -13.49
N CYS A 237 -10.42 -10.62 -13.48
CA CYS A 237 -10.73 -11.61 -12.45
C CYS A 237 -9.97 -11.35 -11.15
N GLY A 238 -10.67 -11.28 -10.01
CA GLY A 238 -10.05 -11.15 -8.68
C GLY A 238 -9.12 -12.31 -8.33
N GLU A 239 -9.52 -13.53 -8.68
CA GLU A 239 -8.72 -14.75 -8.43
C GLU A 239 -7.44 -14.80 -9.29
N SER A 240 -7.41 -14.15 -10.46
CA SER A 240 -6.18 -14.10 -11.27
C SER A 240 -5.08 -13.27 -10.61
N PHE A 241 -5.43 -12.32 -9.72
CA PHE A 241 -4.46 -11.61 -8.87
C PHE A 241 -3.81 -12.48 -7.81
N SER A 242 -4.33 -13.69 -7.58
CA SER A 242 -3.76 -14.68 -6.64
C SER A 242 -2.90 -15.74 -7.34
N ASP A 243 -2.88 -15.76 -8.68
CA ASP A 243 -2.11 -16.72 -9.46
C ASP A 243 -0.61 -16.36 -9.45
N GLY A 244 0.24 -17.26 -8.97
CA GLY A 244 1.70 -17.08 -8.88
C GLY A 244 2.43 -17.20 -10.22
N SER A 245 1.72 -17.50 -11.32
CA SER A 245 2.29 -17.66 -12.66
C SER A 245 2.80 -16.38 -13.31
N TYR A 246 2.47 -15.21 -12.75
CA TYR A 246 2.92 -13.91 -13.25
C TYR A 246 4.24 -13.52 -12.59
N SER A 247 5.25 -13.28 -13.41
CA SER A 247 6.63 -13.06 -13.00
C SER A 247 6.90 -11.60 -12.59
N GLY A 248 7.33 -11.45 -11.33
CA GLY A 248 7.78 -10.22 -10.70
C GLY A 248 7.64 -10.33 -9.19
N ASP A 249 8.60 -10.94 -8.50
CA ASP A 249 8.58 -11.16 -7.03
C ASP A 249 7.47 -12.11 -6.51
N ALA A 250 7.32 -13.28 -7.13
CA ALA A 250 6.33 -14.31 -6.76
C ALA A 250 6.52 -14.91 -5.35
N ASP A 251 7.59 -14.58 -4.62
CA ASP A 251 7.82 -15.05 -3.24
C ASP A 251 6.85 -14.42 -2.21
N GLY A 252 6.02 -13.45 -2.59
CA GLY A 252 5.13 -12.80 -1.62
C GLY A 252 3.85 -12.26 -2.24
N PHE A 253 2.81 -13.10 -2.34
CA PHE A 253 1.44 -12.62 -2.45
C PHE A 253 1.13 -11.74 -1.23
N GLY A 254 1.27 -10.43 -1.44
CA GLY A 254 1.25 -9.44 -0.37
C GLY A 254 2.58 -9.29 0.35
N GLY A 255 3.36 -8.29 -0.07
CA GLY A 255 3.62 -7.25 0.92
C GLY A 255 4.51 -7.61 2.13
N SER A 256 5.45 -8.55 2.03
CA SER A 256 6.48 -8.80 3.07
C SER A 256 5.91 -8.95 4.50
N GLU A 257 4.95 -9.84 4.69
CA GLU A 257 4.80 -10.44 6.01
C GLU A 257 5.97 -11.42 6.17
N SER A 258 7.02 -11.02 6.89
CA SER A 258 7.99 -12.00 7.37
C SER A 258 7.21 -12.98 8.22
N SER A 259 6.96 -14.18 7.72
CA SER A 259 6.50 -15.29 8.54
C SER A 259 7.58 -15.53 9.60
N SER A 260 7.45 -14.91 10.77
CA SER A 260 8.08 -15.40 11.98
C SER A 260 7.36 -16.70 12.34
N SER A 261 7.67 -17.75 11.59
CA SER A 261 7.36 -19.11 11.95
C SER A 261 8.24 -19.41 13.14
N SER A 262 7.67 -19.31 14.34
CA SER A 262 8.25 -19.92 15.53
C SER A 262 8.58 -21.36 15.18
N GLY A 263 9.85 -21.72 15.35
CA GLY A 263 10.32 -23.07 15.13
C GLY A 263 9.64 -24.02 16.10
N ASP A 264 9.25 -25.17 15.58
CA ASP A 264 9.33 -26.42 16.32
C ASP A 264 9.87 -27.48 15.35
N GLY A 265 10.89 -28.18 15.82
CA GLY A 265 11.71 -29.10 15.04
C GLY A 265 10.99 -30.39 14.67
N GLY A 266 11.49 -30.99 13.60
CA GLY A 266 11.13 -32.33 13.17
C GLY A 266 12.04 -32.73 12.02
N SER A 267 13.17 -33.34 12.36
CA SER A 267 14.01 -34.10 11.44
C SER A 267 13.30 -35.39 11.02
N ASP A 268 13.89 -36.08 10.04
CA ASP A 268 13.53 -37.39 9.44
C ASP A 268 12.74 -37.22 8.13
N GLY A 269 13.08 -37.79 6.97
CA GLY A 269 14.02 -38.85 6.59
C GLY A 269 13.38 -39.63 5.42
N GLY A 270 14.11 -39.87 4.31
CA GLY A 270 13.69 -40.70 3.15
C GLY A 270 12.73 -39.98 2.17
N SER A 271 12.72 -40.17 0.85
CA SER A 271 13.11 -41.27 -0.06
C SER A 271 13.27 -40.64 -1.46
N GLY A 272 14.13 -41.05 -2.39
CA GLY A 272 14.25 -42.40 -2.94
C GLY A 272 13.38 -42.57 -4.20
N CYS A 273 14.03 -42.50 -5.37
CA CYS A 273 13.77 -43.12 -6.68
C CYS A 273 12.42 -42.98 -7.45
N GLY A 274 12.56 -42.54 -8.71
CA GLY A 274 12.27 -43.39 -9.89
C GLY A 274 10.87 -43.36 -10.48
N SER A 275 10.74 -42.88 -11.73
CA SER A 275 9.70 -43.31 -12.68
C SER A 275 10.19 -43.03 -14.10
N GLY A 276 10.59 -44.09 -14.80
CA GLY A 276 10.69 -44.11 -16.25
C GLY A 276 9.40 -44.67 -16.84
N CYS A 277 8.96 -44.14 -17.98
CA CYS A 277 8.06 -44.82 -18.90
C CYS A 277 8.56 -44.50 -20.32
N GLY A 278 8.94 -45.53 -21.07
CA GLY A 278 9.27 -45.48 -22.48
C GLY A 278 8.13 -45.99 -23.36
N GLY A 279 8.36 -45.89 -24.68
CA GLY A 279 7.52 -46.33 -25.80
C GLY A 279 7.34 -45.13 -26.77
N GLY A 280 8.01 -45.00 -27.91
CA GLY A 280 8.29 -46.00 -28.96
C GLY A 280 6.96 -46.26 -29.67
N GLY A 281 6.64 -45.70 -30.82
CA GLY A 281 7.33 -45.68 -32.11
C GLY A 281 6.27 -46.10 -33.16
N ASP A 282 6.57 -45.92 -34.45
CA ASP A 282 5.69 -46.22 -35.59
C ASP A 282 5.00 -47.61 -35.55
#